data_AF-A0A7X0GAF6-F1
#
_entry.id   AF-A0A7X0GAF6-F1
#
_cell.length_a   1.000
_cell.length_b   1.000
_cell.length_c   1.000
_cell.angle_alpha   90.00
_cell.angle_beta   90.00
_cell.angle_gamma   90.00
#
_symmetry.space_group_name_H-M   'P 1'
#
loop_
_entity.id
_entity.type
_entity.pdbx_description
1 polymer ?
#
loop_
_entity_poly.entity_id
_entity_poly.type
_entity_poly.pdbx_seq_one_letter_code
_entity_poly.pdbx_strand_id
1 'polypeptide(L)'
;MLELKRIYWTRKSLHLAMLASVIWLLAAAILAATHSAISQRPTSLIDVLRPLFDAVLAADTAPGLLIIVLVVAAAVIRGSDVRRRDPLRRFTRQQRREGMARADWQCEMEAGFHRRCSRPVEHGDHFYPWSKGGATSLQNFVAACSRCNRAKGARIPSPGQQKRLERRRLVYVDAHELVAVGERRELT
;
A
#
# COMPACT_ATOMS: atom_id res chain seq x y z
N MET A 1 10.08 1.57 14.27
CA MET A 1 9.52 2.84 13.77
C MET A 1 10.05 3.28 12.39
N LEU A 2 11.36 3.26 12.12
CA LEU A 2 11.92 3.68 10.82
C LEU A 2 11.51 2.79 9.64
N GLU A 3 11.30 1.49 9.90
CA GLU A 3 10.98 0.53 8.86
C GLU A 3 9.59 0.77 8.22
N LEU A 4 8.54 0.97 9.02
CA LEU A 4 7.19 1.24 8.48
C LEU A 4 7.17 2.51 7.64
N LYS A 5 7.83 3.58 8.12
CA LYS A 5 7.96 4.84 7.39
C LYS A 5 8.61 4.63 6.03
N ARG A 6 9.75 3.93 5.99
CA ARG A 6 10.44 3.59 4.75
C ARG A 6 9.51 2.83 3.80
N ILE A 7 8.90 1.73 4.26
CA ILE A 7 8.03 0.90 3.42
C ILE A 7 6.83 1.70 2.88
N TYR A 8 6.16 2.45 3.74
CA TYR A 8 5.01 3.25 3.35
C TYR A 8 5.37 4.23 2.23
N TRP A 9 6.45 5.00 2.41
CA TRP A 9 6.90 5.95 1.41
C TRP A 9 7.40 5.28 0.14
N THR A 10 8.15 4.18 0.21
CA THR A 10 8.53 3.40 -0.98
C THR A 10 7.31 2.99 -1.80
N ARG A 11 6.23 2.52 -1.16
CA ARG A 11 4.99 2.13 -1.87
C ARG A 11 4.26 3.33 -2.47
N LYS A 12 4.19 4.44 -1.74
CA LYS A 12 3.55 5.66 -2.21
C LYS A 12 4.32 6.27 -3.38
N SER A 13 5.64 6.37 -3.29
CA SER A 13 6.50 6.85 -4.37
C SER A 13 6.40 5.97 -5.61
N LEU A 14 6.41 4.64 -5.45
CA LEU A 14 6.23 3.72 -6.59
C LEU A 14 4.88 3.92 -7.28
N HIS A 15 3.79 4.05 -6.52
CA HIS A 15 2.47 4.28 -7.08
C HIS A 15 2.37 5.64 -7.79
N LEU A 16 2.93 6.70 -7.20
CA LEU A 16 2.96 8.02 -7.80
C LEU A 16 3.81 8.05 -9.07
N ALA A 17 4.99 7.41 -9.05
CA ALA A 17 5.86 7.29 -10.22
C ALA A 17 5.15 6.52 -11.34
N MET A 18 4.43 5.43 -11.02
CA MET A 18 3.64 4.68 -12.01
C MET A 18 2.57 5.57 -12.63
N LEU A 19 1.78 6.28 -11.82
CA LEU A 19 0.75 7.19 -12.32
C LEU A 19 1.35 8.31 -13.20
N ALA A 20 2.43 8.93 -12.75
CA ALA A 20 3.11 9.98 -13.50
C ALA A 20 3.66 9.44 -14.84
N SER A 21 4.19 8.21 -14.86
CA SER A 21 4.71 7.60 -16.09
C SER A 21 3.59 7.25 -17.08
N VAL A 22 2.42 6.81 -16.59
CA VAL A 22 1.24 6.57 -17.44
C VAL A 22 0.71 7.89 -18.01
N ILE A 23 0.65 8.95 -17.21
CA ILE A 23 0.25 10.29 -17.69
C ILE A 23 1.26 10.78 -18.74
N TRP A 24 2.56 10.60 -18.50
CA TRP A 24 3.61 10.96 -19.44
C TRP A 24 3.49 10.21 -20.76
N LEU A 25 3.31 8.88 -20.72
CA LEU A 25 3.07 8.05 -21.90
C LEU A 25 1.88 8.57 -22.73
N LEU A 26 0.73 8.79 -22.08
CA LEU A 26 -0.47 9.28 -22.77
C LEU A 26 -0.26 10.68 -23.39
N ALA A 27 0.40 11.58 -22.66
CA ALA A 27 0.70 12.92 -23.16
C ALA A 27 1.69 12.88 -24.34
N ALA A 28 2.71 12.04 -24.27
CA ALA A 28 3.72 11.87 -25.32
C ALA A 28 3.07 11.33 -26.61
N ALA A 29 2.24 10.29 -26.50
CA ALA A 29 1.49 9.74 -27.62
C ALA A 29 0.57 10.78 -28.29
N ILE A 30 -0.19 11.57 -27.50
CA ILE A 30 -1.09 12.60 -28.02
C ILE A 30 -0.31 13.72 -28.73
N LEU A 31 0.79 14.20 -28.12
CA LEU A 31 1.61 15.26 -28.71
C LEU A 31 2.31 14.79 -29.99
N ALA A 32 2.86 13.59 -30.00
CA ALA A 32 3.46 12.99 -31.18
C ALA A 32 2.44 12.84 -32.32
N ALA A 33 1.24 12.35 -31.99
CA ALA A 33 0.18 12.17 -32.97
C ALA A 33 -0.32 13.49 -33.58
N THR A 34 -0.51 14.52 -32.75
CA THR A 34 -0.95 15.85 -33.23
C THR A 34 0.11 16.52 -34.08
N HIS A 35 1.38 16.44 -33.69
CA HIS A 35 2.48 17.02 -34.47
C HIS A 35 2.65 16.31 -35.83
N SER A 36 2.60 14.98 -35.86
CA SER A 36 2.66 14.20 -37.10
C SER A 36 1.47 14.47 -38.02
N ALA A 37 0.26 14.66 -37.49
CA ALA A 37 -0.92 14.98 -38.29
C ALA A 37 -0.84 16.38 -38.94
N ILE A 38 -0.28 17.38 -38.24
CA ILE A 38 -0.17 18.76 -38.75
C ILE A 38 0.92 18.89 -39.82
N SER A 39 1.96 18.06 -39.77
CA SER A 39 3.15 18.18 -40.62
C SER A 39 3.04 17.49 -41.99
N GLN A 40 2.00 16.70 -42.22
CA GLN A 40 1.87 15.89 -43.43
C GLN A 40 0.99 16.54 -44.52
N ARG A 41 1.39 16.39 -45.79
CA ARG A 41 0.54 16.59 -46.98
C ARG A 41 0.30 15.23 -47.64
N PRO A 42 -0.77 14.51 -47.29
CA PRO A 42 -0.87 13.10 -47.64
C PRO A 42 -1.35 12.86 -49.07
N THR A 43 -0.66 11.95 -49.78
CA THR A 43 -1.06 11.42 -51.09
C THR A 43 -1.65 10.02 -51.02
N SER A 44 -1.40 9.28 -49.92
CA SER A 44 -1.94 7.95 -49.65
C SER A 44 -2.09 7.70 -48.15
N LEU A 45 -2.81 6.63 -47.77
CA LEU A 45 -2.98 6.22 -46.36
C LEU A 45 -1.66 5.81 -45.69
N ILE A 46 -0.74 5.18 -46.42
CA ILE A 46 0.53 4.70 -45.88
C ILE A 46 1.45 5.88 -45.51
N ASP A 47 1.38 6.97 -46.29
CA ASP A 47 2.13 8.21 -46.03
C ASP A 47 1.73 8.89 -44.71
N VAL A 48 0.54 8.56 -44.21
CA VAL A 48 0.05 9.04 -42.92
C VAL A 48 0.42 8.09 -41.79
N LEU A 49 0.16 6.79 -41.98
CA LEU A 49 0.21 5.81 -40.91
C LEU A 49 1.63 5.51 -40.42
N ARG A 50 2.62 5.40 -41.31
CA ARG A 50 4.00 5.08 -40.91
C ARG A 50 4.66 6.18 -40.07
N PRO A 51 4.70 7.46 -40.52
CA PRO A 51 5.38 8.49 -39.74
C PRO A 51 4.65 8.81 -38.43
N LEU A 52 3.32 8.64 -38.41
CA LEU A 52 2.54 8.70 -37.18
C LEU A 52 2.98 7.62 -36.18
N PHE A 53 3.04 6.37 -36.64
CA PHE A 53 3.46 5.24 -35.81
C PHE A 53 4.89 5.43 -35.28
N ASP A 54 5.82 5.81 -36.15
CA ASP A 54 7.23 6.01 -35.76
C ASP A 54 7.38 7.15 -34.75
N ALA A 55 6.66 8.27 -34.93
CA ALA A 55 6.69 9.39 -33.99
C ALA A 55 6.14 9.02 -32.62
N VAL A 56 5.01 8.29 -32.58
CA VAL A 56 4.41 7.81 -31.32
C VAL A 56 5.34 6.81 -30.65
N LEU A 57 5.87 5.83 -31.40
CA LEU A 57 6.78 4.83 -30.86
C LEU A 57 8.04 5.48 -30.27
N ALA A 58 8.64 6.44 -30.99
CA ALA A 58 9.81 7.18 -30.52
C ALA A 58 9.51 7.95 -29.23
N ALA A 59 8.39 8.68 -29.17
CA ALA A 59 7.98 9.47 -28.02
C ALA A 59 7.68 8.60 -26.78
N ASP A 60 7.13 7.41 -26.98
CA ASP A 60 6.72 6.50 -25.92
C ASP A 60 7.85 5.60 -25.40
N THR A 61 8.99 5.51 -26.09
CA THR A 61 10.11 4.62 -25.68
C THR A 61 10.54 4.86 -24.24
N ALA A 62 10.83 6.10 -23.84
CA ALA A 62 11.30 6.44 -22.51
C ALA A 62 10.25 6.20 -21.40
N PRO A 63 9.01 6.73 -21.48
CA PRO A 63 7.98 6.42 -20.48
C PRO A 63 7.63 4.94 -20.45
N GLY A 64 7.62 4.25 -21.60
CA GLY A 64 7.40 2.81 -21.69
C GLY A 64 8.46 2.00 -20.94
N LEU A 65 9.74 2.29 -21.16
CA LEU A 65 10.85 1.67 -20.42
C LEU A 65 10.77 1.94 -18.92
N LEU A 66 10.44 3.17 -18.51
CA LEU A 66 10.27 3.51 -17.11
C LEU A 66 9.13 2.71 -16.46
N ILE A 67 7.98 2.58 -17.13
CA ILE A 67 6.86 1.75 -16.65
C ILE A 67 7.33 0.31 -16.44
N ILE A 68 8.07 -0.27 -17.38
CA ILE A 68 8.61 -1.64 -17.26
C ILE A 68 9.48 -1.77 -16.00
N VAL A 69 10.41 -0.84 -15.78
CA VAL A 69 11.27 -0.81 -14.58
C VAL A 69 10.44 -0.74 -13.30
N LEU A 70 9.44 0.15 -13.25
CA LEU A 70 8.56 0.29 -12.10
C LEU A 70 7.70 -0.97 -11.86
N VAL A 71 7.25 -1.65 -12.91
CA VAL A 71 6.53 -2.93 -12.82
C VAL A 71 7.44 -4.03 -12.25
N VAL A 72 8.68 -4.13 -12.74
CA VAL A 72 9.67 -5.07 -12.21
C VAL A 72 9.94 -4.79 -10.73
N ALA A 73 10.15 -3.52 -10.35
CA ALA A 73 10.30 -3.13 -8.95
C ALA A 73 9.07 -3.52 -8.12
N ALA A 74 7.85 -3.27 -8.61
CA ALA A 74 6.61 -3.67 -7.93
C ALA A 74 6.52 -5.19 -7.73
N ALA A 75 6.92 -5.97 -8.74
CA ALA A 75 6.94 -7.43 -8.71
C ALA A 75 7.96 -7.95 -7.69
N VAL A 76 9.19 -7.41 -7.67
CA VAL A 76 10.22 -7.76 -6.69
C VAL A 76 9.74 -7.49 -5.27
N ILE A 77 9.16 -6.31 -5.03
CA ILE A 77 8.66 -5.98 -3.68
C ILE A 77 7.50 -6.91 -3.30
N ARG A 78 6.57 -7.22 -4.23
CA ARG A 78 5.48 -8.18 -3.97
C ARG A 78 6.01 -9.58 -3.69
N GLY A 79 7.05 -10.03 -4.39
CA GLY A 79 7.74 -11.28 -4.12
C GLY A 79 8.34 -11.30 -2.71
N SER A 80 8.95 -10.19 -2.28
CA SER A 80 9.48 -10.06 -0.91
C SER A 80 8.37 -10.12 0.15
N ASP A 81 7.19 -9.53 -0.10
CA ASP A 81 6.03 -9.62 0.80
C ASP A 81 5.56 -11.07 0.96
N VAL A 82 5.53 -11.82 -0.15
CA VAL A 82 5.11 -13.23 -0.15
C VAL A 82 6.08 -14.07 0.67
N ARG A 83 7.39 -13.88 0.48
CA ARG A 83 8.42 -14.58 1.26
C ARG A 83 8.34 -14.29 2.76
N ARG A 84 7.89 -13.08 3.15
CA ARG A 84 7.70 -12.68 4.55
C ARG A 84 6.38 -13.14 5.16
N ARG A 85 5.49 -13.81 4.43
CA ARG A 85 4.20 -14.22 5.01
C ARG A 85 4.45 -15.18 6.17
N ASP A 86 3.75 -14.91 7.26
CA ASP A 86 3.76 -15.78 8.42
C ASP A 86 2.91 -17.03 8.12
N PRO A 87 3.42 -18.27 8.31
CA PRO A 87 2.65 -19.48 8.08
C PRO A 87 1.39 -19.58 8.96
N LEU A 88 1.39 -19.03 10.18
CA LEU A 88 0.29 -19.23 11.13
C LEU A 88 -0.97 -18.48 10.69
N ARG A 89 -0.83 -17.29 10.07
CA ARG A 89 -1.86 -16.34 9.59
C ARG A 89 -2.95 -15.97 10.60
N ARG A 90 -3.57 -16.92 11.28
CA ARG A 90 -4.67 -16.77 12.22
C ARG A 90 -4.11 -16.71 13.64
N PHE A 91 -4.57 -15.72 14.38
CA PHE A 91 -4.34 -15.67 15.82
C PHE A 91 -4.99 -16.84 16.54
N THR A 92 -4.31 -17.38 17.56
CA THR A 92 -4.89 -18.40 18.42
C THR A 92 -6.10 -17.86 19.20
N ARG A 93 -6.88 -18.75 19.84
CA ARG A 93 -7.98 -18.31 20.73
C ARG A 93 -7.44 -17.45 21.88
N GLN A 94 -6.31 -17.85 22.46
CA GLN A 94 -5.64 -17.11 23.53
C GLN A 94 -5.19 -15.72 23.05
N GLN A 95 -4.45 -15.64 21.93
CA GLN A 95 -3.99 -14.36 21.39
C GLN A 95 -5.14 -13.40 21.08
N ARG A 96 -6.28 -13.91 20.57
CA ARG A 96 -7.47 -13.08 20.33
C ARG A 96 -8.05 -12.55 21.64
N ARG A 97 -8.21 -13.41 22.65
CA ARG A 97 -8.73 -13.00 23.96
C ARG A 97 -7.82 -11.97 24.62
N GLU A 98 -6.52 -12.21 24.63
CA GLU A 98 -5.52 -11.29 25.19
C GLU A 98 -5.50 -9.96 24.43
N GLY A 99 -5.49 -9.99 23.09
CA GLY A 99 -5.49 -8.79 22.27
C GLY A 99 -6.78 -7.97 22.40
N MET A 100 -7.93 -8.62 22.55
CA MET A 100 -9.22 -7.95 22.78
C MET A 100 -9.33 -7.38 24.21
N ALA A 101 -8.87 -8.13 25.22
CA ALA A 101 -8.84 -7.67 26.61
C ALA A 101 -7.91 -6.47 26.80
N ARG A 102 -6.73 -6.48 26.16
CA ARG A 102 -5.80 -5.33 26.12
C ARG A 102 -6.46 -4.07 25.56
N ALA A 103 -7.43 -4.22 24.66
CA ALA A 103 -8.16 -3.11 24.08
C ALA A 103 -9.43 -2.76 24.87
N ASP A 104 -9.61 -3.27 26.09
CA ASP A 104 -10.82 -3.09 26.90
C ASP A 104 -12.10 -3.42 26.12
N TRP A 105 -12.03 -4.46 25.29
CA TRP A 105 -13.12 -4.91 24.41
C TRP A 105 -13.69 -3.82 23.48
N GLN A 106 -12.92 -2.77 23.23
CA GLN A 106 -13.30 -1.64 22.39
C GLN A 106 -12.40 -1.54 21.16
N CYS A 107 -12.99 -1.21 20.02
CA CYS A 107 -12.28 -1.01 18.77
C CYS A 107 -11.10 -0.01 18.92
N GLU A 108 -9.90 -0.40 18.50
CA GLU A 108 -8.69 0.44 18.53
C GLU A 108 -8.51 1.28 17.26
N MET A 109 -9.30 0.96 16.23
CA MET A 109 -9.28 1.63 14.94
C MET A 109 -9.87 3.04 15.02
N GLU A 110 -9.51 3.87 14.05
CA GLU A 110 -9.97 5.25 13.96
C GLU A 110 -11.35 5.34 13.33
N ALA A 111 -12.17 6.25 13.86
CA ALA A 111 -13.42 6.70 13.26
C ALA A 111 -13.43 8.24 13.20
N GLY A 112 -13.92 8.80 12.08
CA GLY A 112 -13.98 10.26 11.89
C GLY A 112 -12.62 10.94 12.08
N PHE A 113 -12.60 12.03 12.84
CA PHE A 113 -11.45 12.91 13.19
C PHE A 113 -10.31 12.22 13.96
N HIS A 114 -9.82 11.07 13.49
CA HIS A 114 -8.75 10.27 14.09
C HIS A 114 -8.97 9.83 15.54
N ARG A 115 -10.23 9.89 16.01
CA ARG A 115 -10.61 9.43 17.35
C ARG A 115 -10.74 7.91 17.35
N ARG A 116 -10.53 7.32 18.54
CA ARG A 116 -10.80 5.90 18.76
C ARG A 116 -12.27 5.62 18.45
N CYS A 117 -12.53 4.55 17.73
CA CYS A 117 -13.88 4.10 17.48
C CYS A 117 -14.51 3.60 18.79
N SER A 118 -15.70 4.11 19.13
CA SER A 118 -16.40 3.74 20.36
C SER A 118 -17.09 2.37 20.31
N ARG A 119 -17.10 1.71 19.14
CA ARG A 119 -17.79 0.43 18.94
C ARG A 119 -17.08 -0.72 19.66
N PRO A 120 -17.83 -1.76 20.09
CA PRO A 120 -17.23 -2.96 20.65
C PRO A 120 -16.30 -3.64 19.63
N VAL A 121 -15.30 -4.34 20.15
CA VAL A 121 -14.45 -5.21 19.33
C VAL A 121 -15.25 -6.43 18.87
N GLU A 122 -15.04 -6.82 17.62
CA GLU A 122 -15.64 -8.03 17.05
C GLU A 122 -14.56 -8.95 16.47
N HIS A 123 -13.46 -8.37 16.00
CA HIS A 123 -12.40 -9.07 15.27
C HIS A 123 -11.03 -8.68 15.80
N GLY A 124 -10.11 -9.65 15.79
CA GLY A 124 -8.68 -9.42 15.87
C GLY A 124 -8.10 -9.39 14.46
N ASP A 125 -7.47 -8.29 14.08
CA ASP A 125 -6.86 -8.09 12.77
C ASP A 125 -5.35 -7.79 12.90
N HIS A 126 -4.62 -7.90 11.80
CA HIS A 126 -3.21 -7.52 11.73
C HIS A 126 -3.11 -6.03 11.41
N PHE A 127 -2.52 -5.24 12.32
CA PHE A 127 -2.25 -3.83 12.09
C PHE A 127 -1.44 -3.61 10.81
N TYR A 128 -0.31 -4.31 10.69
CA TYR A 128 0.43 -4.49 9.45
C TYR A 128 -0.11 -5.72 8.71
N PRO A 129 -0.67 -5.60 7.49
CA PRO A 129 -1.37 -6.70 6.84
C PRO A 129 -0.51 -7.97 6.66
N TRP A 130 -1.07 -9.12 7.03
CA TRP A 130 -0.44 -10.43 6.83
C TRP A 130 0.04 -10.65 5.38
N SER A 131 -0.78 -10.24 4.39
CA SER A 131 -0.46 -10.36 2.97
C SER A 131 0.78 -9.56 2.53
N LYS A 132 1.28 -8.66 3.38
CA LYS A 132 2.46 -7.81 3.19
C LYS A 132 3.63 -8.20 4.10
N GLY A 133 3.53 -9.34 4.78
CA GLY A 133 4.54 -9.84 5.72
C GLY A 133 4.37 -9.37 7.15
N GLY A 134 3.16 -9.00 7.57
CA GLY A 134 2.86 -8.77 8.98
C GLY A 134 2.87 -10.08 9.77
N ALA A 135 3.48 -10.07 10.96
CA ALA A 135 3.58 -11.22 11.83
C ALA A 135 2.25 -11.48 12.56
N THR A 136 1.95 -12.73 12.90
CA THR A 136 0.79 -13.14 13.72
C THR A 136 1.20 -13.12 15.18
N SER A 137 1.39 -11.92 15.70
CA SER A 137 1.83 -11.67 17.07
C SER A 137 0.90 -10.68 17.80
N LEU A 138 0.97 -10.64 19.12
CA LEU A 138 0.22 -9.65 19.92
C LEU A 138 0.67 -8.21 19.64
N GLN A 139 1.92 -7.99 19.24
CA GLN A 139 2.40 -6.67 18.84
C GLN A 139 1.74 -6.22 17.53
N ASN A 140 1.54 -7.12 16.56
CA ASN A 140 0.82 -6.81 15.33
C ASN A 140 -0.72 -6.92 15.45
N PHE A 141 -1.24 -7.41 16.57
CA PHE A 141 -2.68 -7.54 16.78
C PHE A 141 -3.34 -6.17 17.02
N VAL A 142 -4.45 -5.92 16.32
CA VAL A 142 -5.35 -4.79 16.58
C VAL A 142 -6.79 -5.27 16.76
N ALA A 143 -7.45 -4.80 17.81
CA ALA A 143 -8.86 -5.04 18.04
C ALA A 143 -9.71 -4.10 17.15
N ALA A 144 -10.58 -4.67 16.32
CA ALA A 144 -11.42 -3.91 15.39
C ALA A 144 -12.89 -4.36 15.39
N CYS A 145 -13.81 -3.41 15.23
CA CYS A 145 -15.20 -3.70 14.84
C CYS A 145 -15.26 -4.03 13.33
N SER A 146 -16.31 -4.72 12.87
CA SER A 146 -16.48 -5.10 11.45
C SER A 146 -16.34 -3.93 10.48
N ARG A 147 -16.91 -2.77 10.81
CA ARG A 147 -16.87 -1.58 9.94
C ARG A 147 -15.44 -1.09 9.74
N CYS A 148 -14.70 -0.88 10.82
CA CYS A 148 -13.33 -0.39 10.75
C CYS A 148 -12.39 -1.43 10.14
N ASN A 149 -12.60 -2.72 10.43
CA ASN A 149 -11.84 -3.81 9.84
C ASN A 149 -12.01 -3.85 8.31
N ARG A 150 -13.26 -3.85 7.81
CA ARG A 150 -13.57 -3.77 6.37
C ARG A 150 -13.00 -2.51 5.73
N ALA A 151 -13.13 -1.37 6.41
CA ALA A 151 -12.59 -0.12 5.91
C ALA A 151 -11.06 -0.22 5.78
N LYS A 152 -10.33 -0.71 6.78
CA LYS A 152 -8.86 -0.87 6.73
C LYS A 152 -8.44 -1.75 5.56
N GLY A 153 -9.00 -2.95 5.47
CA GLY A 153 -8.61 -3.97 4.50
C GLY A 153 -7.11 -4.31 4.57
N ALA A 154 -6.51 -4.55 3.40
CA ALA A 154 -5.09 -4.89 3.28
C ALA A 154 -4.16 -3.67 3.09
N ARG A 155 -4.60 -2.46 3.48
CA ARG A 155 -3.81 -1.24 3.34
C ARG A 155 -2.69 -1.21 4.38
N ILE A 156 -1.49 -0.83 3.93
CA ILE A 156 -0.36 -0.58 4.84
C ILE A 156 -0.67 0.68 5.65
N PRO A 157 -0.66 0.62 7.00
CA PRO A 157 -0.94 1.79 7.82
C PRO A 157 0.11 2.87 7.59
N SER A 158 -0.32 4.13 7.60
CA SER A 158 0.61 5.25 7.51
C SER A 158 1.40 5.41 8.81
N PRO A 159 2.59 6.03 8.77
CA PRO A 159 3.36 6.32 9.98
C PRO A 159 2.59 7.16 11.00
N GLY A 160 1.71 8.06 10.52
CA GLY A 160 0.83 8.84 11.37
C GLY A 160 -0.23 7.97 12.07
N GLN A 161 -0.80 6.99 11.37
CA GLN A 161 -1.75 6.04 11.97
C GLN A 161 -1.09 5.18 13.06
N GLN A 162 0.13 4.67 12.80
CA GLN A 162 0.91 3.93 13.80
C GLN A 162 1.14 4.78 15.05
N LYS A 163 1.74 5.96 14.90
CA LYS A 163 2.03 6.86 16.03
C LYS A 163 0.79 7.22 16.83
N ARG A 164 -0.35 7.46 16.17
CA ARG A 164 -1.60 7.77 16.87
C ARG A 164 -2.15 6.57 17.62
N LEU A 165 -2.08 5.37 17.05
CA LEU A 165 -2.49 4.16 17.76
C LEU A 165 -1.60 3.90 18.98
N GLU A 166 -0.28 3.99 18.82
CA GLU A 166 0.69 3.88 19.92
C GLU A 166 0.40 4.91 21.01
N ARG A 167 0.23 6.19 20.64
CA ARG A 167 -0.12 7.25 21.60
C ARG A 167 -1.44 6.98 22.32
N ARG A 168 -2.45 6.42 21.65
CA ARG A 168 -3.72 6.07 22.31
C ARG A 168 -3.55 4.89 23.26
N ARG A 169 -2.75 3.88 22.90
CA ARG A 169 -2.47 2.73 23.77
C ARG A 169 -1.81 3.12 25.08
N LEU A 170 -1.02 4.20 25.12
CA LEU A 170 -0.47 4.73 26.38
C LEU A 170 -1.53 5.08 27.44
N VAL A 171 -2.81 5.25 27.04
CA VAL A 171 -3.90 5.58 27.96
C VAL A 171 -4.52 4.34 28.60
N TYR A 172 -4.46 3.17 27.94
CA TYR A 172 -5.22 1.97 28.34
C TYR A 172 -4.41 0.67 28.29
N VAL A 173 -3.10 0.74 28.01
CA VAL A 173 -2.19 -0.40 28.00
C VAL A 173 -1.06 -0.11 28.99
N ASP A 174 -1.06 -0.83 30.11
CA ASP A 174 -0.11 -0.58 31.20
C ASP A 174 1.32 -1.00 30.86
N ALA A 175 1.49 -2.05 30.04
CA ALA A 175 2.80 -2.55 29.63
C ALA A 175 3.31 -1.80 28.39
N HIS A 176 4.36 -0.99 28.56
CA HIS A 176 4.96 -0.17 27.50
C HIS A 176 5.39 -0.99 26.26
N GLU A 177 5.83 -2.24 26.44
CA GLU A 177 6.21 -3.14 25.34
C GLU A 177 5.03 -3.52 24.43
N LEU A 178 3.80 -3.49 24.97
CA LEU A 178 2.56 -3.81 24.24
C LEU A 178 1.96 -2.59 23.53
N VAL A 179 2.53 -1.40 23.73
CA VAL A 179 2.12 -0.15 23.08
C VAL A 179 2.54 -0.14 21.61
N ALA A 180 3.74 -0.66 21.31
CA ALA A 180 4.25 -0.78 19.96
C ALA A 180 3.33 -1.62 19.08
N VAL A 181 3.18 -1.23 17.81
CA VAL A 181 2.34 -1.92 16.84
C VAL A 181 3.04 -2.19 15.52
N GLY A 182 2.58 -3.22 14.81
CA GLY A 182 2.97 -3.43 13.40
C GLY A 182 4.20 -4.30 13.20
N GLU A 183 4.37 -5.32 14.03
CA GLU A 183 5.43 -6.31 13.87
C GLU A 183 5.37 -6.97 12.48
N ARG A 184 6.53 -7.10 11.86
CA ARG A 184 6.72 -7.78 10.58
C ARG A 184 7.64 -8.96 10.76
N ARG A 185 7.45 -9.97 9.94
CA ARG A 185 8.36 -11.12 9.89
C ARG A 185 9.66 -10.72 9.20
N GLU A 186 10.78 -11.08 9.82
CA GLU A 186 12.10 -10.95 9.22
C GLU A 186 12.26 -11.93 8.03
N LEU A 187 13.12 -11.58 7.08
CA LEU A 187 13.54 -12.53 6.06
C LEU A 187 14.73 -13.27 6.66
N THR A 188 14.49 -14.50 7.14
CA THR A 188 15.54 -15.50 7.31
C THR A 188 16.10 -15.89 5.95
#